data_AF-A0A3R6P3S7-F1
#
_entry.id   AF-A0A3R6P3S7-F1
#
_cell.length_a   1.000
_cell.length_b   1.000
_cell.length_c   1.000
_cell.angle_alpha   90.00
_cell.angle_beta   90.00
_cell.angle_gamma   90.00
#
_symmetry.space_group_name_H-M   'P 1'
#
loop_
_entity.id
_entity.type
_entity.pdbx_description
1 polymer ?
#
loop_
_entity_poly.entity_id
_entity_poly.type
_entity_poly.pdbx_seq_one_letter_code
_entity_poly.pdbx_strand_id
1 'polypeptide(L)'
;MDGTLAKFQTVDTLEKLYKKGYFYNLPPNENVVEAIRNIINNHPEKEVYILSAVLSDSKYAKAEKDAWLNKYLPEIDAEHRIYPPCGDSKLAYVPGGIRTTDFLLDDYTHNLILWEPPAKGIKLLNGINHTRGTWQGSMLRFDKKPEQLAADIVKVIEGAQMKDMRPQDKILHQEQKAPKL
;
A
#
# COMPACT_ATOMS: atom_id res chain seq x y z
N MET A 1 -1.95 -4.43 -1.63
CA MET A 1 -3.37 -4.03 -1.56
C MET A 1 -3.84 -4.07 -0.11
N ASP A 2 -3.91 -5.24 0.50
CA ASP A 2 -4.23 -5.38 1.93
C ASP A 2 -3.14 -4.72 2.78
N GLY A 3 -3.53 -3.97 3.81
CA GLY A 3 -2.61 -3.19 4.66
C GLY A 3 -2.26 -1.80 4.09
N THR A 4 -2.52 -1.60 2.79
CA THR A 4 -2.22 -0.36 2.05
C THR A 4 -3.52 0.34 1.61
N LEU A 5 -4.19 -0.17 0.57
CA LEU A 5 -5.47 0.34 0.05
C LEU A 5 -6.66 -0.13 0.89
N ALA A 6 -6.65 -1.39 1.30
CA ALA A 6 -7.62 -1.94 2.22
C ALA A 6 -6.99 -2.04 3.61
N LYS A 7 -7.71 -1.67 4.67
CA LYS A 7 -7.23 -1.79 6.05
C LYS A 7 -7.12 -3.28 6.38
N PHE A 8 -5.90 -3.76 6.62
CA PHE A 8 -5.69 -5.14 7.00
C PHE A 8 -6.32 -5.40 8.36
N GLN A 9 -7.19 -6.39 8.43
CA GLN A 9 -7.71 -6.90 9.70
C GLN A 9 -6.88 -8.12 10.07
N THR A 10 -6.18 -8.06 11.20
CA THR A 10 -5.42 -9.22 11.68
C THR A 10 -6.37 -10.38 11.94
N VAL A 11 -6.02 -11.54 11.41
CA VAL A 11 -6.75 -12.78 11.67
C VAL A 11 -5.95 -13.64 12.63
N ASP A 12 -6.64 -14.24 13.59
CA ASP A 12 -6.01 -15.13 14.58
C ASP A 12 -5.66 -16.49 13.97
N THR A 13 -6.29 -16.87 12.86
CA THR A 13 -6.04 -18.11 12.14
C THR A 13 -6.01 -17.88 10.63
N LEU A 14 -5.14 -18.61 9.94
CA LEU A 14 -5.03 -18.55 8.47
C LEU A 14 -6.35 -18.92 7.79
N GLU A 15 -7.13 -19.85 8.38
CA GLU A 15 -8.45 -20.27 7.89
C GLU A 15 -9.43 -19.12 7.66
N LYS A 16 -9.33 -18.03 8.44
CA LYS A 16 -10.20 -16.85 8.25
C LYS A 16 -9.98 -16.19 6.89
N LEU A 17 -8.76 -16.25 6.33
CA LEU A 17 -8.46 -15.72 4.99
C LEU A 17 -9.12 -16.55 3.86
N TYR A 18 -9.52 -17.79 4.15
CA TYR A 18 -10.22 -18.66 3.20
C TYR A 18 -11.75 -18.51 3.26
N LYS A 19 -12.28 -17.74 4.21
CA LYS A 19 -13.73 -17.53 4.34
C LYS A 19 -14.22 -16.57 3.27
N LYS A 20 -15.32 -16.94 2.62
CA LYS A 20 -16.05 -16.05 1.73
C LYS A 20 -16.42 -14.75 2.46
N GLY A 21 -16.21 -13.64 1.79
CA GLY A 21 -16.45 -12.28 2.23
C GLY A 21 -15.25 -11.66 2.94
N TYR A 22 -14.16 -12.37 3.21
CA TYR A 22 -13.05 -11.80 3.96
C TYR A 22 -12.42 -10.60 3.24
N PHE A 23 -11.95 -10.79 2.00
CA PHE A 23 -11.25 -9.74 1.27
C PHE A 23 -12.21 -8.66 0.78
N TYR A 24 -13.40 -9.07 0.33
CA TYR A 24 -14.40 -8.13 -0.19
C TYR A 24 -14.92 -7.15 0.88
N ASN A 25 -14.98 -7.58 2.15
CA ASN A 25 -15.50 -6.75 3.23
C ASN A 25 -14.42 -5.94 3.96
N LEU A 26 -13.14 -5.99 3.54
CA LEU A 26 -12.11 -5.17 4.15
C LEU A 26 -12.45 -3.68 3.94
N PRO A 27 -12.44 -2.84 5.00
CA PRO A 27 -12.75 -1.43 4.86
C PRO A 27 -11.61 -0.72 4.10
N PRO A 28 -11.91 0.26 3.24
CA PRO A 28 -10.88 1.02 2.55
C PRO A 28 -10.10 1.93 3.49
N ASN A 29 -8.83 2.16 3.17
CA ASN A 29 -8.12 3.38 3.52
C ASN A 29 -8.52 4.46 2.52
N GLU A 30 -9.63 5.15 2.79
CA GLU A 30 -10.24 6.14 1.88
C GLU A 30 -9.20 7.15 1.39
N ASN A 31 -8.40 7.74 2.29
CA ASN A 31 -7.36 8.68 1.91
C ASN A 31 -6.35 8.13 0.89
N VAL A 32 -5.98 6.86 1.02
CA VAL A 32 -5.01 6.21 0.12
C VAL A 32 -5.67 5.88 -1.21
N VAL A 33 -6.91 5.36 -1.19
CA VAL A 33 -7.69 5.10 -2.39
C VAL A 33 -7.89 6.37 -3.21
N GLU A 34 -8.34 7.46 -2.57
CA GLU A 34 -8.52 8.76 -3.22
C GLU A 34 -7.19 9.36 -3.69
N ALA A 35 -6.09 9.17 -2.95
CA ALA A 35 -4.77 9.62 -3.39
C ALA A 35 -4.31 8.90 -4.66
N ILE A 36 -4.50 7.58 -4.74
CA ILE A 36 -4.18 6.81 -5.95
C ILE A 36 -5.08 7.21 -7.12
N ARG A 37 -6.40 7.40 -6.88
CA ARG A 37 -7.31 7.94 -7.89
C ARG A 37 -6.84 9.30 -8.42
N ASN A 38 -6.42 10.20 -7.53
CA ASN A 38 -5.88 11.49 -7.91
C ASN A 38 -4.62 11.37 -8.77
N ILE A 39 -3.76 10.39 -8.50
CA ILE A 39 -2.59 10.12 -9.35
C ILE A 39 -3.03 9.65 -10.73
N ILE A 40 -3.90 8.65 -10.82
CA ILE A 40 -4.39 8.11 -12.10
C ILE A 40 -5.00 9.23 -12.97
N ASN A 41 -5.82 10.10 -12.37
CA ASN A 41 -6.54 11.14 -13.11
C ASN A 41 -5.68 12.35 -13.51
N ASN A 42 -4.67 12.71 -12.70
CA ASN A 42 -3.90 13.95 -12.90
C ASN A 42 -2.46 13.71 -13.40
N HIS A 43 -1.97 12.47 -13.36
CA HIS A 43 -0.65 12.07 -13.81
C HIS A 43 -0.74 10.85 -14.74
N PRO A 44 -1.41 10.97 -15.91
CA PRO A 44 -1.61 9.84 -16.84
C PRO A 44 -0.29 9.27 -17.39
N GLU A 45 0.83 9.99 -17.26
CA GLU A 45 2.17 9.49 -17.58
C GLU A 45 2.72 8.48 -16.56
N LYS A 46 2.07 8.34 -15.39
CA LYS A 46 2.45 7.41 -14.32
C LYS A 46 1.48 6.24 -14.29
N GLU A 47 1.89 5.11 -14.85
CA GLU A 47 1.08 3.89 -14.86
C GLU A 47 0.90 3.32 -13.44
N VAL A 48 -0.32 2.90 -13.10
CA VAL A 48 -0.66 2.38 -11.77
C VAL A 48 -1.15 0.94 -11.88
N TYR A 49 -0.46 0.03 -11.18
CA TYR A 49 -0.79 -1.39 -11.11
C TYR A 49 -1.15 -1.81 -9.69
N ILE A 50 -2.01 -2.82 -9.57
CA ILE A 50 -2.18 -3.58 -8.32
C ILE A 50 -1.24 -4.78 -8.33
N LEU A 51 -0.41 -4.89 -7.30
CA LEU A 51 0.41 -6.06 -7.04
C LEU A 51 0.06 -6.62 -5.66
N SER A 52 -0.79 -7.64 -5.62
CA SER A 52 -1.32 -8.23 -4.38
C SER A 52 -1.15 -9.73 -4.36
N ALA A 53 -0.45 -10.25 -3.35
CA ALA A 53 -0.42 -11.69 -3.13
C ALA A 53 -1.84 -12.25 -2.94
N VAL A 54 -2.06 -13.48 -3.41
CA VAL A 54 -3.32 -14.20 -3.31
C VAL A 54 -3.08 -15.63 -2.85
N LEU A 55 -3.95 -16.15 -1.98
CA LEU A 55 -3.97 -17.57 -1.63
C LEU A 55 -4.49 -18.33 -2.85
N SER A 56 -3.60 -18.99 -3.59
CA SER A 56 -3.89 -19.58 -4.90
C SER A 56 -4.87 -20.75 -4.83
N ASP A 57 -4.96 -21.41 -3.68
CA ASP A 57 -5.90 -22.46 -3.33
C ASP A 57 -7.23 -21.95 -2.74
N SER A 58 -7.35 -20.63 -2.50
CA SER A 58 -8.61 -20.02 -2.07
C SER A 58 -9.57 -19.83 -3.24
N LYS A 59 -10.77 -20.41 -3.11
CA LYS A 59 -11.88 -20.25 -4.07
C LYS A 59 -12.41 -18.82 -4.19
N TYR A 60 -12.08 -17.94 -3.23
CA TYR A 60 -12.69 -16.62 -3.10
C TYR A 60 -11.68 -15.47 -3.22
N ALA A 61 -10.44 -15.66 -2.78
CA ALA A 61 -9.51 -14.56 -2.54
C ALA A 61 -9.29 -13.66 -3.77
N LYS A 62 -9.02 -14.24 -4.95
CA LYS A 62 -8.82 -13.44 -6.18
C LYS A 62 -10.09 -12.69 -6.57
N ALA A 63 -11.21 -13.40 -6.71
CA ALA A 63 -12.47 -12.83 -7.16
C ALA A 63 -12.97 -11.72 -6.22
N GLU A 64 -12.75 -11.87 -4.91
CA GLU A 64 -13.11 -10.85 -3.94
C GLU A 64 -12.21 -9.63 -3.99
N LYS A 65 -10.91 -9.80 -4.23
CA LYS A 65 -9.99 -8.67 -4.46
C LYS A 65 -10.38 -7.90 -5.73
N ASP A 66 -10.72 -8.62 -6.80
CA ASP A 66 -11.23 -8.01 -8.03
C ASP A 66 -12.54 -7.23 -7.78
N ALA A 67 -13.50 -7.83 -7.08
CA ALA A 67 -14.76 -7.18 -6.73
C ALA A 67 -14.55 -5.96 -5.82
N TRP A 68 -13.58 -6.03 -4.89
CA TRP A 68 -13.20 -4.92 -4.02
C TRP A 68 -12.65 -3.75 -4.84
N LEU A 69 -11.74 -4.01 -5.78
CA LEU A 69 -11.18 -2.99 -6.67
C LEU A 69 -12.25 -2.38 -7.57
N ASN A 70 -13.13 -3.20 -8.16
CA ASN A 70 -14.26 -2.70 -8.96
C ASN A 70 -15.18 -1.77 -8.16
N LYS A 71 -15.29 -1.98 -6.84
CA LYS A 71 -16.13 -1.17 -5.96
C LYS A 71 -15.44 0.14 -5.54
N TYR A 72 -14.15 0.10 -5.20
CA TYR A 72 -13.47 1.22 -4.52
C TYR A 72 -12.46 1.96 -5.39
N LEU A 73 -11.93 1.35 -6.45
CA LEU A 73 -10.94 1.93 -7.36
C LEU A 73 -11.09 1.34 -8.78
N PRO A 74 -12.26 1.53 -9.43
CA PRO A 74 -12.58 0.95 -10.74
C PRO A 74 -11.70 1.49 -11.88
N GLU A 75 -10.94 2.55 -11.66
CA GLU A 75 -10.01 3.14 -12.61
C GLU A 75 -8.85 2.20 -12.99
N ILE A 76 -8.55 1.21 -12.13
CA ILE A 76 -7.56 0.17 -12.44
C ILE A 76 -8.30 -1.04 -13.03
N ASP A 77 -8.12 -1.27 -14.33
CA ASP A 77 -8.73 -2.41 -15.03
C ASP A 77 -8.13 -3.77 -14.62
N ALA A 78 -8.60 -4.85 -15.24
CA ALA A 78 -8.15 -6.20 -14.93
C ALA A 78 -6.73 -6.53 -15.43
N GLU A 79 -6.26 -5.87 -16.50
CA GLU A 79 -4.92 -6.10 -17.07
C GLU A 79 -3.83 -5.47 -16.19
N HIS A 80 -4.19 -4.41 -15.45
CA HIS A 80 -3.33 -3.75 -14.47
C HIS A 80 -3.37 -4.40 -13.07
N ARG A 81 -3.92 -5.61 -12.94
CA ARG A 81 -4.00 -6.36 -11.67
C ARG A 81 -3.19 -7.64 -11.72
N ILE A 82 -2.11 -7.65 -10.95
CA ILE A 82 -1.18 -8.77 -10.85
C ILE A 82 -1.36 -9.45 -9.48
N TYR A 83 -1.60 -10.77 -9.52
CA TYR A 83 -1.87 -11.58 -8.34
C TYR A 83 -0.86 -12.73 -8.19
N PRO A 84 0.34 -12.47 -7.64
CA PRO A 84 1.28 -13.53 -7.29
C PRO A 84 0.68 -14.49 -6.26
N PRO A 85 0.94 -15.80 -6.32
CA PRO A 85 0.64 -16.72 -5.23
C PRO A 85 1.29 -16.26 -3.91
N CYS A 86 0.59 -16.48 -2.80
CA CYS A 86 1.12 -16.19 -1.48
C CYS A 86 2.34 -17.07 -1.19
N GLY A 87 3.45 -16.45 -0.78
CA GLY A 87 4.73 -17.11 -0.54
C GLY A 87 5.73 -16.96 -1.69
N ASP A 88 5.25 -16.67 -2.90
CA ASP A 88 6.13 -16.39 -4.03
C ASP A 88 6.67 -14.95 -3.97
N SER A 89 7.82 -14.75 -4.60
CA SER A 89 8.35 -13.40 -4.80
C SER A 89 7.46 -12.62 -5.77
N LYS A 90 7.00 -11.45 -5.32
CA LYS A 90 6.25 -10.50 -6.17
C LYS A 90 7.00 -10.18 -7.48
N LEU A 91 8.33 -10.16 -7.43
CA LEU A 91 9.19 -9.82 -8.57
C LEU A 91 9.01 -10.78 -9.76
N ALA A 92 8.74 -12.05 -9.49
CA ALA A 92 8.62 -13.08 -10.53
C ALA A 92 7.39 -12.89 -11.44
N TYR A 93 6.46 -12.03 -11.04
CA TYR A 93 5.18 -11.84 -11.71
C TYR A 93 5.03 -10.45 -12.36
N VAL A 94 6.06 -9.59 -12.25
CA VAL A 94 6.08 -8.28 -12.92
C VAL A 94 6.51 -8.51 -14.38
N PRO A 95 5.64 -8.25 -15.38
CA PRO A 95 6.01 -8.47 -16.79
C PRO A 95 7.21 -7.62 -17.19
N GLY A 96 8.25 -8.26 -17.74
CA GLY A 96 9.50 -7.57 -18.10
C GLY A 96 10.42 -7.22 -16.93
N GLY A 97 10.06 -7.59 -15.71
CA GLY A 97 10.84 -7.30 -14.49
C GLY A 97 10.72 -5.86 -14.01
N ILE A 98 11.19 -5.63 -12.79
CA ILE A 98 11.20 -4.29 -12.17
C ILE A 98 12.33 -3.41 -12.72
N ARG A 99 12.05 -2.11 -12.85
CA ARG A 99 12.93 -1.07 -13.42
C ARG A 99 13.23 0.02 -12.40
N THR A 100 14.24 0.83 -12.66
CA THR A 100 14.63 1.97 -11.80
C THR A 100 13.57 3.06 -11.70
N THR A 101 12.64 3.09 -12.64
CA THR A 101 11.47 3.99 -12.68
C THR A 101 10.27 3.44 -11.92
N ASP A 102 10.32 2.20 -11.45
CA ASP A 102 9.20 1.56 -10.77
C ASP A 102 9.22 1.84 -9.27
N PHE A 103 8.04 2.08 -8.71
CA PHE A 103 7.86 2.36 -7.29
C PHE A 103 6.83 1.42 -6.69
N LEU A 104 7.12 0.90 -5.49
CA LEU A 104 6.18 0.08 -4.72
C LEU A 104 5.71 0.85 -3.49
N LEU A 105 4.42 1.22 -3.46
CA LEU A 105 3.74 1.67 -2.24
C LEU A 105 3.21 0.46 -1.47
N ASP A 106 3.80 0.15 -0.32
CA ASP A 106 3.44 -1.03 0.48
C ASP A 106 3.66 -0.75 1.97
N ASP A 107 2.84 -1.36 2.83
CA ASP A 107 2.96 -1.23 4.27
C ASP A 107 3.92 -2.26 4.88
N TYR A 108 4.23 -3.35 4.16
CA TYR A 108 5.09 -4.42 4.67
C TYR A 108 6.56 -4.24 4.27
N THR A 109 7.42 -4.06 5.26
CA THR A 109 8.85 -3.76 5.03
C THR A 109 9.57 -4.85 4.23
N HIS A 110 9.20 -6.12 4.40
CA HIS A 110 9.85 -7.21 3.66
C HIS A 110 9.63 -7.06 2.15
N ASN A 111 8.42 -6.69 1.71
CA ASN A 111 8.12 -6.45 0.30
C ASN A 111 8.97 -5.29 -0.23
N LEU A 112 9.11 -4.22 0.54
CA LEU A 112 9.91 -3.04 0.13
C LEU A 112 11.39 -3.36 0.01
N ILE A 113 11.95 -4.15 0.93
CA ILE A 113 13.36 -4.60 0.86
C ILE A 113 13.59 -5.49 -0.36
N LEU A 114 12.68 -6.41 -0.66
CA LEU A 114 12.80 -7.25 -1.86
C LEU A 114 12.64 -6.44 -3.15
N TRP A 115 11.94 -5.31 -3.12
CA TRP A 115 11.73 -4.46 -4.28
C TRP A 115 12.94 -3.60 -4.65
N GLU A 116 13.85 -3.36 -3.70
CA GLU A 116 14.99 -2.46 -3.86
C GLU A 116 16.31 -3.22 -3.68
N PRO A 117 17.29 -3.16 -4.62
CA PRO A 117 17.31 -2.50 -5.94
C PRO A 117 16.83 -3.41 -7.12
N PRO A 118 16.57 -2.87 -8.33
CA PRO A 118 16.81 -1.50 -8.82
C PRO A 118 15.64 -0.52 -8.65
N ALA A 119 14.44 -1.01 -8.36
CA ALA A 119 13.25 -0.19 -8.13
C ALA A 119 13.27 0.42 -6.72
N LYS A 120 12.27 1.24 -6.38
CA LYS A 120 12.24 1.97 -5.10
C LYS A 120 10.97 1.68 -4.29
N GLY A 121 11.15 1.50 -2.99
CA GLY A 121 10.04 1.35 -2.04
C GLY A 121 9.55 2.69 -1.49
N ILE A 122 8.24 2.83 -1.31
CA ILE A 122 7.61 3.87 -0.49
C ILE A 122 6.83 3.17 0.60
N LYS A 123 7.24 3.34 1.85
CA LYS A 123 6.52 2.73 2.97
C LYS A 123 5.27 3.51 3.29
N LEU A 124 4.11 2.88 3.20
CA LEU A 124 2.90 3.43 3.77
C LEU A 124 2.86 3.16 5.29
N LEU A 125 2.85 4.22 6.09
CA LEU A 125 2.61 4.11 7.54
C LEU A 125 1.10 4.07 7.77
N ASN A 126 0.58 2.90 8.15
CA ASN A 126 -0.87 2.66 8.30
C ASN A 126 -1.36 2.71 9.76
N GLY A 127 -0.49 3.16 10.68
CA GLY A 127 -0.80 3.29 12.11
C GLY A 127 -0.55 2.02 12.94
N ILE A 128 -0.34 0.85 12.35
CA ILE A 128 0.00 -0.37 13.11
C ILE A 128 1.42 -0.85 12.84
N ASN A 129 2.04 -0.40 11.75
CA ASN A 129 3.35 -0.86 11.31
C ASN A 129 4.51 0.04 11.80
N HIS A 130 5.72 -0.32 11.35
CA HIS A 130 6.97 0.42 11.57
C HIS A 130 7.38 0.64 13.04
N THR A 131 6.93 -0.24 13.95
CA THR A 131 7.26 -0.19 15.39
C THR A 131 8.74 -0.39 15.71
N ARG A 132 9.49 -1.08 14.82
CA ARG A 132 10.92 -1.36 14.98
C ARG A 132 11.84 -0.47 14.15
N GLY A 133 11.29 0.49 13.39
CA GLY A 133 12.10 1.45 12.62
C GLY A 133 12.98 0.85 11.52
N THR A 134 12.70 -0.35 11.02
CA THR A 134 13.63 -1.09 10.14
C THR A 134 13.70 -0.57 8.70
N TRP A 135 12.71 0.21 8.26
CA TRP A 135 12.71 0.82 6.93
C TRP A 135 13.38 2.19 6.95
N GLN A 136 14.33 2.44 6.04
CA GLN A 136 15.10 3.69 6.00
C GLN A 136 14.81 4.57 4.77
N GLY A 137 14.06 4.06 3.80
CA GLY A 137 13.64 4.79 2.59
C GLY A 137 12.50 5.79 2.86
N SER A 138 11.86 6.25 1.78
CA SER A 138 10.71 7.15 1.89
C SER A 138 9.55 6.49 2.63
N MET A 139 8.87 7.25 3.49
CA MET A 139 7.72 6.80 4.27
C MET A 139 6.67 7.90 4.39
N LEU A 140 5.42 7.55 4.09
CA LEU A 140 4.28 8.47 4.02
C LEU A 140 3.12 7.93 4.86
N ARG A 141 2.44 8.81 5.61
CA ARG A 141 1.28 8.41 6.42
C ARG A 141 0.00 8.30 5.59
N PHE A 142 -0.78 7.27 5.89
CA PHE A 142 -2.09 7.06 5.29
C PHE A 142 -3.14 8.14 5.64
N ASP A 143 -2.96 8.86 6.76
CA ASP A 143 -3.93 9.81 7.31
C ASP A 143 -3.77 11.25 6.77
N LYS A 144 -2.86 11.46 5.81
CA LYS A 144 -2.78 12.72 5.05
C LYS A 144 -4.05 12.91 4.22
N LYS A 145 -4.40 14.17 3.95
CA LYS A 145 -5.45 14.49 2.96
C LYS A 145 -5.10 13.84 1.62
N PRO A 146 -6.08 13.31 0.85
CA PRO A 146 -5.83 12.61 -0.40
C PRO A 146 -4.92 13.38 -1.38
N GLU A 147 -5.15 14.68 -1.54
CA GLU A 147 -4.41 15.54 -2.47
C GLU A 147 -2.95 15.69 -2.03
N GLN A 148 -2.74 15.84 -0.72
CA GLN A 148 -1.39 15.94 -0.16
C GLN A 148 -0.65 14.60 -0.27
N LEU A 149 -1.32 13.48 0.01
CA LEU A 149 -0.71 12.15 -0.10
C LEU A 149 -0.34 11.84 -1.54
N ALA A 150 -1.22 12.15 -2.50
CA ALA A 150 -0.95 12.02 -3.94
C ALA A 150 0.28 12.84 -4.34
N ALA A 151 0.31 14.14 -3.98
CA ALA A 151 1.42 15.03 -4.30
C ALA A 151 2.74 14.55 -3.67
N ASP A 152 2.70 14.02 -2.45
CA ASP A 152 3.90 13.50 -1.79
C ASP A 152 4.41 12.21 -2.43
N ILE A 153 3.52 11.30 -2.84
CA ILE A 153 3.90 10.10 -3.62
C ILE A 153 4.57 10.52 -4.92
N VAL A 154 3.98 11.47 -5.66
CA VAL A 154 4.52 11.97 -6.93
C VAL A 154 5.90 12.61 -6.74
N LYS A 155 6.07 13.46 -5.73
CA LYS A 155 7.38 14.05 -5.41
C LYS A 155 8.44 12.99 -5.12
N VAL A 156 8.07 11.91 -4.42
CA VAL A 156 9.00 10.80 -4.15
C VAL A 156 9.36 10.07 -5.45
N ILE A 157 8.40 9.86 -6.34
CA ILE A 157 8.63 9.30 -7.69
C ILE A 157 9.62 10.18 -8.48
N GLU A 158 9.50 11.50 -8.34
CA GLU A 158 10.36 12.51 -8.97
C GLU A 158 11.72 12.71 -8.27
N GLY A 159 12.02 11.90 -7.25
CA GLY A 159 13.34 11.85 -6.61
C GLY A 159 13.43 12.52 -5.24
N ALA A 160 12.33 13.06 -4.70
CA ALA A 160 12.32 13.56 -3.33
C ALA A 160 12.45 12.40 -2.31
N GLN A 161 13.09 12.68 -1.17
CA GLN A 161 13.08 11.78 -0.02
C GLN A 161 12.20 12.37 1.07
N MET A 162 11.23 11.58 1.55
CA MET A 162 10.28 12.02 2.58
C MET A 162 10.21 11.01 3.73
N LYS A 163 10.25 11.50 4.97
CA LYS A 163 10.14 10.66 6.16
C LYS A 163 9.12 11.23 7.14
N ASP A 164 7.87 10.81 6.99
CA ASP A 164 6.87 11.12 8.01
C ASP A 164 7.10 10.32 9.30
N MET A 165 6.68 10.89 10.44
CA MET A 165 6.56 10.16 11.69
C MET A 165 5.27 9.34 11.73
N ARG A 166 5.22 8.24 12.51
CA ARG A 166 3.98 7.47 12.66
C ARG A 166 2.85 8.36 13.22
N PRO A 167 1.59 8.12 12.85
CA PRO A 167 0.46 8.88 13.37
C PRO A 167 0.41 8.94 14.91
N GLN A 168 0.69 7.84 15.60
CA GLN A 168 0.70 7.79 17.07
C GLN A 168 1.86 8.59 17.70
N ASP A 169 3.02 8.61 17.06
CA ASP A 169 4.18 9.36 17.56
C ASP A 169 3.96 10.88 17.45
N LYS A 170 3.08 11.34 16.54
CA LYS A 170 2.70 12.75 16.48
C LYS A 170 1.91 13.19 17.70
N ILE A 171 1.02 12.36 18.22
CA ILE A 171 0.21 12.68 19.41
C ILE A 171 1.14 12.84 20.61
N LEU A 172 2.03 11.88 20.85
CA LEU A 172 3.03 11.93 21.92
C LEU A 172 3.97 13.14 21.80
N HIS A 173 4.41 13.49 20.58
CA HIS A 173 5.30 14.62 20.40
C HIS A 173 4.60 15.99 20.59
N GLN A 174 3.29 16.06 20.31
CA GLN A 174 2.48 17.26 20.57
C GLN A 174 2.21 17.44 22.07
N GLU A 175 1.92 16.36 22.79
CA GLU A 175 1.71 16.38 24.25
C GLU A 175 3.00 16.77 25.01
N GLN A 176 4.17 16.35 24.53
CA GLN A 176 5.46 16.75 25.12
C GLN A 176 5.86 18.21 24.86
N LYS A 177 5.23 18.88 23.88
CA LYS A 177 5.44 20.31 23.58
C LYS A 177 4.39 21.23 24.20
N ALA A 178 3.34 20.68 24.81
CA ALA A 178 2.39 21.47 25.58
C ALA A 178 3.09 21.97 26.87
N PRO A 179 3.07 23.27 27.17
CA PRO A 179 3.60 23.76 28.44
C PRO A 179 2.83 23.07 29.57
N LYS A 180 3.57 22.50 30.54
CA LYS A 180 2.97 22.00 31.78
C LYS A 180 2.35 23.21 32.50
N LEU A 181 1.03 23.20 32.61
CA LEU A 181 0.28 24.09 33.50
C LEU A 181 0.69 23.85 34.96
#